data_AF-A0A1I3MLP3-F1
#
_entry.id   AF-A0A1I3MLP3-F1
#
_cell.length_a   1.000
_cell.length_b   1.000
_cell.length_c   1.000
_cell.angle_alpha   90.00
_cell.angle_beta   90.00
_cell.angle_gamma   90.00
#
_symmetry.space_group_name_H-M   'P 1'
#
loop_
_entity.id
_entity.type
_entity.pdbx_description
1 polymer ?
#
loop_
_entity_poly.entity_id
_entity_poly.type
_entity_poly.pdbx_seq_one_letter_code
_entity_poly.pdbx_strand_id
1 'polypeptide(L)'
;MGKNALGAFLVVIGGLMVMKFLGIHLGWIVGLLMPFILIGLGVVGVRNNSKVIGSILIVVGGLMLLPKLFGLLSLLIAIGLIVWGVAMFKNREKRV
;
A
#
# COMPACT_ATOMS: atom_id res chain seq x y z
N MET A 1 -29.69 9.73 26.71
CA MET A 1 -28.96 9.11 25.57
C MET A 1 -27.67 9.91 25.36
N GLY A 2 -26.48 9.36 25.54
CA GLY A 2 -25.25 10.15 25.38
C GLY A 2 -23.95 9.45 25.77
N LYS A 3 -24.03 8.44 26.64
CA LYS A 3 -22.87 7.67 27.10
C LYS A 3 -22.32 6.72 26.03
N ASN A 4 -23.19 6.16 25.19
CA ASN A 4 -22.80 5.15 24.19
C ASN A 4 -22.17 5.78 22.94
N ALA A 5 -22.53 7.02 22.60
CA ALA A 5 -21.96 7.72 21.45
C ALA A 5 -20.50 8.10 21.69
N LEU A 6 -20.18 8.59 22.90
CA LEU A 6 -18.80 8.92 23.29
C LEU A 6 -17.92 7.66 23.39
N GLY A 7 -18.47 6.56 23.91
CA GLY A 7 -17.78 5.27 23.94
C GLY A 7 -17.50 4.74 22.53
N ALA A 8 -18.49 4.76 21.64
CA ALA A 8 -18.31 4.34 20.25
C ALA A 8 -17.29 5.22 19.51
N PHE A 9 -17.31 6.53 19.75
CA PHE A 9 -16.35 7.47 19.14
C PHE A 9 -14.92 7.22 19.62
N LEU A 10 -14.74 6.93 20.92
CA LEU A 10 -13.44 6.64 21.50
C LEU A 10 -12.87 5.29 21.02
N VAL A 11 -13.73 4.28 20.83
CA VAL A 11 -13.33 2.98 20.25
C VAL A 11 -12.88 3.14 18.80
N VAL A 12 -13.59 3.95 18.01
CA VAL A 12 -13.23 4.23 16.62
C VAL A 12 -11.91 5.00 16.53
N ILE A 13 -11.71 6.02 17.37
CA ILE A 13 -10.47 6.82 17.38
C ILE A 13 -9.28 6.01 17.92
N GLY A 14 -9.48 5.25 19.00
CA GLY A 14 -8.46 4.37 19.57
C GLY A 14 -8.05 3.28 18.57
N GLY A 15 -9.01 2.67 17.87
CA GLY A 15 -8.76 1.71 16.80
C GLY A 15 -7.97 2.33 15.64
N LEU A 16 -8.34 3.53 15.20
CA LEU A 16 -7.63 4.26 14.14
C LEU A 16 -6.19 4.62 14.55
N MET A 17 -5.94 5.01 15.80
CA MET A 17 -4.59 5.28 16.30
C MET A 17 -3.72 4.03 16.35
N VAL A 18 -4.26 2.91 16.84
CA VAL A 18 -3.54 1.62 16.87
C VAL A 18 -3.23 1.13 15.45
N MET A 19 -4.17 1.30 14.52
CA MET A 19 -3.97 0.97 13.11
C MET A 19 -2.89 1.85 12.46
N LYS A 20 -2.81 3.13 12.85
CA LYS A 20 -1.75 4.06 12.42
C LYS A 20 -0.38 3.70 13.02
N PHE A 21 -0.34 3.22 14.26
CA PHE A 21 0.90 2.82 14.95
C PHE A 21 1.46 1.50 14.40
N LEU A 22 0.59 0.51 14.14
CA LEU A 22 0.95 -0.73 13.41
C LEU A 22 1.38 -0.45 11.96
N GLY A 23 0.92 0.65 11.37
CA GLY A 23 1.28 1.11 10.04
C GLY A 23 2.73 1.60 9.87
N ILE A 24 3.45 1.94 10.95
CA ILE A 24 4.80 2.50 10.85
C ILE A 24 5.85 1.38 10.66
N HIS A 25 5.69 0.24 11.33
CA HIS A 25 6.58 -0.92 11.16
C HIS A 25 6.23 -1.78 9.93
N LEU A 26 4.96 -1.81 9.51
CA LEU A 26 4.52 -2.48 8.29
C LEU A 26 4.35 -1.51 7.11
N GLY A 27 4.98 -0.34 7.09
CA GLY A 27 4.72 0.73 6.10
C GLY A 27 4.66 0.27 4.64
N TRP A 28 5.41 -0.78 4.29
CA TRP A 28 5.32 -1.43 2.98
C TRP A 28 4.06 -2.31 2.80
N ILE A 29 3.74 -3.20 3.75
CA ILE A 29 2.53 -4.06 3.75
C ILE A 29 1.24 -3.26 3.97
N VAL A 30 1.19 -2.38 4.98
CA VAL A 30 0.02 -1.55 5.29
C VAL A 30 -0.21 -0.52 4.20
N GLY A 31 0.87 -0.04 3.60
CA GLY A 31 0.78 0.74 2.38
C GLY A 31 0.08 -0.02 1.26
N LEU A 32 0.29 -1.33 1.11
CA LEU A 32 -0.43 -2.15 0.13
C LEU A 32 -1.89 -2.39 0.57
N LEU A 33 -2.11 -2.60 1.87
CA LEU A 33 -3.41 -2.92 2.46
C LEU A 33 -4.47 -1.84 2.21
N MET A 34 -4.09 -0.56 2.31
CA MET A 34 -4.99 0.59 2.10
C MET A 34 -5.66 0.58 0.70
N PRO A 35 -4.91 0.50 -0.42
CA PRO A 35 -5.47 0.32 -1.75
C PRO A 35 -6.38 -0.92 -1.87
N PHE A 36 -6.01 -2.06 -1.26
CA PHE A 36 -6.82 -3.28 -1.30
C PHE A 36 -8.16 -3.09 -0.57
N ILE A 37 -8.17 -2.43 0.59
CA ILE A 37 -9.39 -2.09 1.33
C ILE A 37 -10.25 -1.13 0.52
N LEU A 38 -9.65 -0.13 -0.14
CA LEU A 38 -10.34 0.82 -1.03
C LEU A 38 -11.00 0.13 -2.22
N ILE A 39 -10.32 -0.80 -2.87
CA ILE A 39 -10.88 -1.60 -3.97
C ILE A 39 -11.99 -2.51 -3.45
N GLY A 40 -11.80 -3.18 -2.30
CA GLY A 40 -12.81 -4.02 -1.68
C GLY A 40 -14.09 -3.24 -1.33
N LEU A 41 -13.95 -2.08 -0.71
CA LEU A 41 -15.05 -1.14 -0.45
C LEU A 41 -15.68 -0.62 -1.73
N GLY A 42 -14.88 -0.35 -2.77
CA GLY A 42 -15.38 0.05 -4.08
C GLY A 42 -16.24 -1.03 -4.72
N VAL A 43 -15.85 -2.30 -4.66
CA VAL A 43 -16.64 -3.45 -5.18
C VAL A 43 -17.95 -3.61 -4.40
N VAL A 44 -17.92 -3.50 -3.07
CA VAL A 44 -19.13 -3.54 -2.24
C VAL A 44 -20.03 -2.35 -2.53
N GLY A 45 -19.47 -1.15 -2.75
CA GLY A 45 -20.19 0.06 -3.12
C GLY A 45 -20.84 -0.01 -4.50
N VAL A 46 -20.19 -0.65 -5.47
CA VAL A 46 -20.79 -0.93 -6.80
C VAL A 46 -22.01 -1.86 -6.67
N ARG A 47 -21.98 -2.83 -5.75
CA ARG A 47 -23.10 -3.77 -5.55
C ARG A 47 -24.27 -3.17 -4.79
N ASN A 48 -24.06 -2.13 -3.96
CA ASN A 48 -25.10 -1.53 -3.11
C ASN A 48 -25.81 -0.31 -3.74
N ASN A 49 -26.06 -0.32 -5.05
CA ASN A 49 -26.73 0.75 -5.82
C ASN A 49 -25.92 2.04 -6.07
N SER A 50 -24.69 2.17 -5.56
CA SER A 50 -23.84 3.36 -5.73
C SER A 50 -22.76 3.18 -6.80
N LYS A 51 -23.14 2.75 -8.01
CA LYS A 51 -22.21 2.43 -9.11
C LYS A 51 -21.15 3.52 -9.35
N VAL A 52 -21.53 4.81 -9.26
CA VAL A 52 -20.63 5.95 -9.46
C VAL A 52 -19.57 6.03 -8.37
N ILE A 53 -19.98 5.96 -7.09
CA ILE A 53 -19.06 6.05 -5.95
C ILE A 53 -18.16 4.81 -5.87
N GLY A 54 -18.73 3.62 -6.09
CA GLY A 54 -17.96 2.37 -6.06
C GLY A 54 -16.92 2.31 -7.18
N SER A 55 -17.25 2.76 -8.40
CA SER A 55 -16.29 2.79 -9.51
C SER A 55 -15.17 3.82 -9.28
N ILE A 56 -15.46 4.99 -8.72
CA ILE A 56 -14.42 5.95 -8.30
C ILE A 56 -13.49 5.32 -7.26
N LEU A 57 -14.01 4.64 -6.24
CA LEU A 57 -13.19 3.95 -5.24
C LEU A 57 -12.29 2.86 -5.84
N ILE A 58 -12.81 2.08 -6.80
CA ILE A 58 -12.01 1.05 -7.50
C ILE A 58 -10.91 1.69 -8.34
N VAL A 59 -11.21 2.75 -9.09
CA VAL A 59 -10.23 3.45 -9.95
C VAL A 59 -9.14 4.11 -9.10
N VAL A 60 -9.52 4.80 -8.02
CA VAL A 60 -8.57 5.44 -7.09
C VAL A 60 -7.72 4.39 -6.39
N GLY A 61 -8.34 3.31 -5.89
CA GLY A 61 -7.61 2.19 -5.27
C GLY A 61 -6.65 1.49 -6.24
N GLY A 62 -7.07 1.29 -7.49
CA GLY A 62 -6.23 0.71 -8.55
C GLY A 62 -5.07 1.61 -8.96
N LEU A 63 -5.31 2.91 -9.11
CA LEU A 63 -4.26 3.91 -9.39
C LEU A 63 -3.23 3.98 -8.26
N MET A 64 -3.64 3.78 -7.01
CA MET A 64 -2.72 3.72 -5.87
C MET A 64 -1.86 2.44 -5.82
N LEU A 65 -2.26 1.35 -6.48
CA LEU A 65 -1.48 0.11 -6.56
C LEU A 65 -0.36 0.18 -7.60
N LEU A 66 -0.59 0.86 -8.73
CA LEU A 66 0.37 1.00 -9.82
C LEU A 66 1.79 1.42 -9.37
N PRO A 67 1.97 2.54 -8.63
CA PRO A 67 3.30 2.97 -8.18
C PRO A 67 3.93 1.99 -7.17
N LYS A 68 3.14 1.21 -6.43
CA LYS A 68 3.66 0.20 -5.49
C LYS A 68 4.21 -1.03 -6.21
N LEU A 69 3.53 -1.49 -7.27
CA LEU A 69 4.07 -2.55 -8.14
C LEU A 69 5.33 -2.07 -8.87
N PHE A 70 5.32 -0.83 -9.36
CA PHE A 70 6.48 -0.25 -10.05
C PHE A 70 7.67 -0.05 -9.12
N GLY A 71 7.44 0.36 -7.88
CA GLY A 71 8.47 0.44 -6.84
C GLY A 71 9.13 -0.91 -6.55
N LEU A 72 8.41 -2.02 -6.73
CA LEU A 72 8.95 -3.36 -6.56
C LEU A 72 9.82 -3.79 -7.75
N LEU A 73 9.37 -3.47 -8.97
CA LEU A 73 10.17 -3.65 -10.19
C LEU A 73 11.45 -2.82 -10.18
N SER A 74 11.38 -1.56 -9.75
CA SER A 74 12.53 -0.66 -9.71
C SER A 74 13.57 -1.13 -8.69
N LEU A 75 13.14 -1.65 -7.54
CA LEU A 75 14.02 -2.28 -6.56
C LEU A 75 14.75 -3.48 -7.17
N LEU A 76 14.03 -4.33 -7.90
CA LEU A 76 14.61 -5.51 -8.57
C LEU A 76 15.66 -5.11 -9.62
N ILE A 77 15.34 -4.10 -10.43
CA ILE A 77 16.26 -3.53 -11.44
C ILE A 77 17.48 -2.90 -10.77
N ALA A 78 17.29 -2.16 -9.67
CA ALA A 78 18.38 -1.54 -8.93
C ALA A 78 19.35 -2.59 -8.37
N ILE A 79 18.84 -3.67 -7.76
CA ILE A 79 19.66 -4.79 -7.28
C ILE A 79 20.42 -5.41 -8.45
N GLY A 80 19.76 -5.66 -9.59
CA GLY A 80 20.39 -6.20 -10.78
C GLY A 80 21.54 -5.33 -11.32
N LEU A 81 21.33 -4.02 -11.39
CA LEU A 81 22.35 -3.05 -11.80
C LEU A 81 23.54 -3.00 -10.83
N ILE A 82 23.30 -3.05 -9.52
CA ILE A 82 24.37 -3.06 -8.51
C ILE A 82 25.23 -4.32 -8.68
N VAL A 83 24.59 -5.50 -8.75
CA VAL A 83 25.30 -6.78 -8.92
C VAL A 83 26.09 -6.80 -10.22
N TRP A 84 25.49 -6.33 -11.31
CA TRP A 84 26.14 -6.30 -12.61
C TRP A 84 27.30 -5.29 -12.66
N GLY A 85 27.12 -4.11 -12.08
CA GLY A 85 28.16 -3.10 -11.94
C GLY A 85 29.37 -3.62 -11.17
N VAL A 86 29.14 -4.25 -10.01
CA VAL A 86 30.21 -4.86 -9.20
C VAL A 86 30.90 -6.01 -9.93
N ALA A 87 30.15 -6.85 -10.67
CA ALA A 87 30.72 -7.94 -11.46
C ALA A 87 31.63 -7.43 -12.59
N MET A 88 31.30 -6.29 -13.21
CA MET A 88 32.09 -5.68 -14.28
C MET A 88 33.43 -5.11 -13.76
N PHE A 89 33.43 -4.51 -12.57
CA PHE A 89 34.66 -4.06 -11.90
C PHE A 89 35.55 -5.25 -11.52
N LYS A 90 34.98 -6.32 -10.96
CA LYS A 90 35.75 -7.51 -10.53
C LYS A 90 36.36 -8.31 -11.70
N ASN A 91 35.74 -8.30 -12.87
CA ASN A 91 36.31 -8.95 -14.06
C ASN A 91 37.45 -8.15 -14.72
N ARG A 92 37.57 -6.85 -14.43
CA ARG A 92 38.69 -6.04 -14.95
C ARG A 92 39.96 -6.21 -14.13
N GLU A 93 39.84 -6.47 -12.83
CA GLU A 93 40.96 -6.74 -11.92
C GLU A 93 41.61 -8.12 -12.13
N LYS A 94 40.86 -9.12 -12.63
CA LYS A 94 41.39 -10.46 -12.92
C LYS A 94 42.17 -10.57 -14.23
N ARG A 95 42.25 -9.50 -15.02
CA ARG A 95 42.92 -9.46 -16.33
C ARG A 95 44.18 -8.58 -16.35
N VAL A 96 44.63 -8.09 -15.20
CA VAL A 96 45.91 -7.38 -15.01
C VAL A 96 46.90 -8.25 -14.25
#